data_AF-Q2FZB7-F1
#
_entry.id   AF-Q2FZB7-F1
#
_cell.length_a   1.000
_cell.length_b   1.000
_cell.length_c   1.000
_cell.angle_alpha   90.00
_cell.angle_beta   90.00
_cell.angle_gamma   90.00
#
_symmetry.space_group_name_H-M   'P 1'
#
loop_
_entity.id
_entity.type
_entity.pdbx_description
1 polymer ?
#
loop_
_entity_poly.entity_id
_entity_poly.type
_entity_poly.pdbx_seq_one_letter_code
_entity_poly.pdbx_strand_id
1 'polypeptide(L)'
;MKFKKYILTGTLALLLSSTGIATIEGNKADASSLDKYLTESQFHDKRIAEELRTLLNKSNVYALAAGSLNPYYKRTIMMNEYRAKAALKKNDFVSMADAKVALEKIYKEIDEIINR
;
A
#
# COMPACT_ATOMS: atom_id res chain seq x y z
N MET A 1 -11.07 -0.32 33.97
CA MET A 1 -11.17 0.27 32.61
C MET A 1 -10.34 -0.54 31.62
N LYS A 2 -10.91 -1.46 30.82
CA LYS A 2 -10.12 -2.13 29.77
C LYS A 2 -10.97 -2.41 28.52
N PHE A 3 -10.94 -1.46 27.59
CA PHE A 3 -11.50 -1.62 26.25
C PHE A 3 -10.74 -2.72 25.48
N LYS A 4 -11.44 -3.86 25.34
CA LYS A 4 -11.57 -4.70 24.13
C LYS A 4 -10.46 -4.58 23.06
N LYS A 5 -9.56 -5.57 23.05
CA LYS A 5 -8.72 -5.96 21.89
C LYS A 5 -9.60 -6.62 20.83
N TYR A 6 -10.07 -5.87 19.85
CA TYR A 6 -10.76 -6.42 18.69
C TYR A 6 -10.23 -5.73 17.42
N ILE A 7 -9.92 -6.56 16.42
CA ILE A 7 -9.92 -6.27 14.98
C ILE A 7 -8.68 -5.52 14.46
N LEU A 8 -7.77 -6.25 13.81
CA LEU A 8 -6.98 -5.77 12.66
C LEU A 8 -6.29 -6.93 11.89
N THR A 9 -6.97 -8.08 11.78
CA THR A 9 -6.49 -9.25 11.03
C THR A 9 -7.32 -9.53 9.77
N GLY A 10 -8.15 -8.58 9.33
CA GLY A 10 -9.10 -8.78 8.24
C GLY A 10 -8.96 -7.73 7.15
N THR A 11 -8.22 -8.04 6.09
CA THR A 11 -8.41 -7.42 4.75
C THR A 11 -7.85 -8.23 3.58
N LEU A 12 -7.07 -9.30 3.79
CA LEU A 12 -6.41 -10.00 2.66
C LEU A 12 -7.29 -11.01 1.88
N ALA A 13 -8.56 -11.23 2.26
CA ALA A 13 -9.34 -12.39 1.77
C ALA A 13 -10.68 -12.08 1.05
N LEU A 14 -11.05 -10.82 0.83
CA LEU A 14 -12.41 -10.47 0.34
C LEU A 14 -12.54 -10.13 -1.16
N LEU A 15 -11.50 -10.30 -1.98
CA LEU A 15 -11.53 -9.83 -3.39
C LEU A 15 -11.89 -10.91 -4.43
N LEU A 16 -12.38 -12.09 -4.04
CA LEU A 16 -12.69 -13.19 -4.98
C LEU A 16 -14.19 -13.44 -5.23
N SER A 17 -15.09 -12.54 -4.80
CA SER A 17 -16.54 -12.83 -4.82
C SER A 17 -17.39 -11.72 -5.44
N SER A 18 -17.28 -11.48 -6.76
CA SER A 18 -18.36 -10.83 -7.52
C SER A 18 -18.23 -11.00 -9.05
N THR A 19 -18.14 -12.23 -9.55
CA THR A 19 -18.43 -12.53 -10.97
C THR A 19 -19.60 -13.49 -11.03
N GLY A 20 -20.78 -12.96 -10.72
CA GLY A 20 -22.06 -13.67 -10.74
C GLY A 20 -23.10 -12.90 -11.54
N ILE A 21 -22.85 -12.70 -12.84
CA ILE A 21 -23.91 -12.40 -13.80
C ILE A 21 -23.65 -13.27 -15.03
N ALA A 22 -24.22 -14.47 -14.97
CA ALA A 22 -24.39 -15.31 -16.14
C ALA A 22 -25.41 -14.69 -17.08
N THR A 23 -25.30 -15.08 -18.34
CA THR A 23 -26.31 -15.07 -19.41
C THR A 23 -26.22 -13.91 -20.42
N ILE A 24 -26.14 -14.36 -21.69
CA ILE A 24 -26.62 -13.77 -22.93
C ILE A 24 -25.54 -13.15 -23.84
N GLU A 25 -25.37 -13.83 -24.98
CA GLU A 25 -24.78 -13.41 -26.26
C GLU A 25 -23.26 -13.52 -26.45
N GLY A 26 -22.90 -14.66 -27.05
CA GLY A 26 -21.56 -15.00 -27.48
C GLY A 26 -21.00 -14.09 -28.59
N ASN A 27 -19.68 -14.08 -28.65
CA ASN A 27 -18.81 -13.54 -29.71
C ASN A 27 -18.58 -12.02 -29.77
N LYS A 28 -18.93 -11.23 -28.73
CA LYS A 28 -18.42 -9.84 -28.55
C LYS A 28 -17.88 -9.52 -27.15
N ALA A 29 -17.93 -10.46 -26.20
CA ALA A 29 -17.62 -10.21 -24.79
C ALA A 29 -16.13 -10.12 -24.46
N ASP A 30 -15.22 -10.70 -25.26
CA ASP A 30 -13.79 -10.81 -24.90
C ASP A 30 -13.01 -9.50 -25.01
N ALA A 31 -13.41 -8.58 -25.89
CA ALA A 31 -12.78 -7.26 -25.97
C ALA A 31 -13.23 -6.34 -24.82
N SER A 32 -14.51 -6.40 -24.44
CA SER A 32 -15.05 -5.59 -23.35
C SER A 32 -14.56 -6.07 -21.99
N SER A 33 -14.43 -7.39 -21.78
CA SER A 33 -13.88 -7.94 -20.54
C SER A 33 -12.40 -7.60 -20.39
N LEU A 34 -11.61 -7.66 -21.47
CA LEU A 34 -10.20 -7.28 -21.44
C LEU A 34 -10.01 -5.79 -21.15
N ASP A 35 -10.79 -4.90 -21.78
CA ASP A 35 -10.73 -3.45 -21.53
C ASP A 35 -11.18 -3.11 -20.10
N LYS A 36 -12.24 -3.75 -19.60
CA LYS A 36 -12.65 -3.63 -18.19
C LYS A 36 -11.58 -4.13 -17.22
N TYR A 37 -10.96 -5.29 -17.50
CA TYR A 37 -9.88 -5.84 -16.69
C TYR A 37 -8.63 -4.96 -16.70
N LEU A 38 -8.23 -4.45 -17.87
CA LEU A 38 -7.14 -3.48 -18.00
C LEU A 38 -7.45 -2.20 -17.21
N THR A 39 -8.69 -1.71 -17.27
CA THR A 39 -9.15 -0.54 -16.51
C THR A 39 -9.12 -0.79 -15.00
N GLU A 40 -9.53 -1.98 -14.56
CA GLU A 40 -9.51 -2.39 -13.14
C GLU A 40 -8.07 -2.56 -12.63
N SER A 41 -7.19 -3.22 -13.39
CA SER A 41 -5.77 -3.33 -13.07
C SER A 41 -5.12 -1.94 -12.97
N GLN A 42 -5.39 -1.06 -13.94
CA GLN A 42 -4.92 0.32 -13.91
C GLN A 42 -5.48 1.11 -12.71
N PHE A 43 -6.71 0.83 -12.28
CA PHE A 43 -7.30 1.43 -11.10
C PHE A 43 -6.56 1.00 -9.83
N HIS A 44 -6.25 -0.30 -9.69
CA HIS A 44 -5.47 -0.80 -8.56
C HIS A 44 -4.05 -0.26 -8.52
N ASP A 45 -3.38 -0.20 -9.68
CA ASP A 45 -2.04 0.36 -9.83
C ASP A 45 -2.01 1.85 -9.47
N LYS A 46 -3.00 2.62 -9.93
CA LYS A 46 -3.15 4.04 -9.56
C LYS A 46 -3.40 4.21 -8.07
N ARG A 47 -4.28 3.39 -7.48
CA ARG A 47 -4.59 3.47 -6.05
C ARG A 47 -3.36 3.21 -5.20
N ILE A 48 -2.62 2.13 -5.46
CA ILE A 48 -1.41 1.81 -4.67
C ILE A 48 -0.32 2.86 -4.85
N ALA A 49 -0.18 3.43 -6.06
CA ALA A 49 0.75 4.52 -6.31
C ALA A 49 0.42 5.78 -5.49
N GLU A 50 -0.85 6.17 -5.40
CA GLU A 50 -1.29 7.30 -4.57
C GLU A 50 -1.11 7.07 -3.07
N GLU A 51 -1.42 5.87 -2.59
CA GLU A 51 -1.17 5.49 -1.20
C GLU A 51 0.34 5.56 -0.86
N LEU A 52 1.20 5.07 -1.77
CA LEU A 52 2.64 5.10 -1.60
C LEU A 52 3.20 6.54 -1.65
N ARG A 53 2.70 7.38 -2.56
CA ARG A 53 3.05 8.83 -2.60
C ARG A 53 2.67 9.53 -1.31
N THR A 54 1.50 9.22 -0.75
CA THR A 54 1.04 9.77 0.53
C THR A 54 1.99 9.42 1.67
N LEU A 55 2.49 8.18 1.72
CA LEU A 55 3.49 7.76 2.72
C LEU A 55 4.84 8.42 2.50
N LEU A 56 5.29 8.56 1.26
CA LEU A 56 6.52 9.28 0.92
C LEU A 56 6.47 10.74 1.36
N ASN A 57 5.33 11.42 1.21
CA ASN A 57 5.16 12.81 1.66
C ASN A 57 5.32 12.95 3.20
N LYS A 58 5.04 11.90 3.96
CA LYS A 58 5.23 11.86 5.42
C LYS A 58 6.67 11.53 5.83
N SER A 59 7.52 11.05 4.92
CA SER A 59 8.87 10.55 5.24
C SER A 59 9.75 11.60 5.93
N ASN A 60 9.69 12.85 5.46
CA ASN A 60 10.43 13.96 6.08
C ASN A 60 9.98 14.20 7.53
N VAL A 61 8.69 14.12 7.82
CA VAL A 61 8.15 14.29 9.18
C VAL A 61 8.65 13.18 10.09
N TYR A 62 8.58 11.92 9.64
CA TYR A 62 9.10 10.79 10.40
C TYR A 62 10.62 10.81 10.55
N ALA A 63 11.37 11.32 9.56
CA ALA A 63 12.81 11.49 9.65
C ALA A 63 13.22 12.55 10.68
N LEU A 64 12.41 13.60 10.84
CA LEU A 64 12.57 14.60 11.90
C LEU A 64 12.24 14.01 13.28
N ALA A 65 11.12 13.31 13.41
CA ALA A 65 10.74 12.63 14.65
C ALA A 65 11.77 11.58 15.09
N ALA A 66 12.36 10.86 14.13
CA ALA A 66 13.44 9.89 14.38
C ALA A 66 14.80 10.54 14.69
N GLY A 67 14.93 11.88 14.63
CA GLY A 67 16.18 12.59 14.86
C GLY A 67 16.75 12.43 16.28
N SER A 68 15.89 12.23 17.27
CA SER A 68 16.27 11.94 18.67
C SER A 68 16.41 10.45 18.97
N LEU A 69 16.04 9.58 18.04
CA LEU A 69 16.05 8.13 18.22
C LEU A 69 17.39 7.52 17.76
N ASN A 70 17.54 6.21 17.96
CA ASN A 70 18.67 5.46 17.42
C ASN A 70 18.79 5.67 15.89
N PRO A 71 20.00 5.87 15.33
CA PRO A 71 20.23 6.02 13.89
C PRO A 71 19.60 4.94 12.99
N TYR A 72 19.30 3.75 13.54
CA TYR A 72 18.51 2.72 12.90
C TYR A 72 17.23 3.27 12.24
N TYR A 73 16.43 4.07 12.95
CA TYR A 73 15.13 4.52 12.44
C TYR A 73 15.29 5.44 11.22
N LYS A 74 16.16 6.44 11.32
CA LYS A 74 16.45 7.36 10.21
C LYS A 74 17.02 6.62 9.00
N ARG A 75 17.94 5.66 9.22
CA ARG A 75 18.50 4.83 8.14
C ARG A 75 17.43 3.99 7.44
N THR A 76 16.53 3.38 8.22
CA THR A 76 15.46 2.53 7.68
C THR A 76 14.44 3.35 6.89
N ILE A 77 14.07 4.56 7.35
CA ILE A 77 13.24 5.49 6.57
C ILE A 77 13.90 5.78 5.22
N MET A 78 15.16 6.21 5.20
CA MET A 78 15.87 6.56 3.96
C MET A 78 15.96 5.38 2.99
N MET A 79 16.21 4.16 3.49
CA MET A 79 16.23 2.95 2.68
C MET A 79 14.85 2.65 2.05
N ASN A 80 13.78 2.74 2.84
CA ASN A 80 12.42 2.48 2.37
C ASN A 80 11.94 3.58 1.41
N GLU A 81 12.33 4.83 1.62
CA GLU A 81 12.07 5.95 0.71
C GLU A 81 12.70 5.71 -0.67
N TYR A 82 13.96 5.24 -0.71
CA TYR A 82 14.63 4.87 -1.95
C TYR A 82 13.88 3.75 -2.69
N ARG A 83 13.47 2.70 -1.97
CA ARG A 83 12.69 1.58 -2.53
C ARG A 83 11.34 2.04 -3.06
N ALA A 84 10.63 2.90 -2.33
CA ALA A 84 9.35 3.44 -2.73
C ALA A 84 9.45 4.32 -3.99
N LYS A 85 10.46 5.19 -4.07
CA LYS A 85 10.74 5.98 -5.29
C LYS A 85 11.06 5.09 -6.49
N ALA A 86 11.85 4.03 -6.29
CA ALA A 86 12.15 3.05 -7.34
C ALA A 86 10.90 2.27 -7.78
N ALA A 87 10.03 1.88 -6.86
CA ALA A 87 8.78 1.19 -7.15
C ALA A 87 7.81 2.06 -7.96
N LEU A 88 7.62 3.33 -7.56
CA LEU A 88 6.82 4.29 -8.32
C LEU A 88 7.37 4.53 -9.72
N LYS A 89 8.71 4.57 -9.88
CA LYS A 89 9.34 4.71 -11.19
C LYS A 89 9.12 3.49 -12.08
N LYS A 90 9.12 2.28 -11.51
CA LYS A 90 8.85 1.03 -12.24
C LYS A 90 7.36 0.87 -12.59
N ASN A 91 6.47 1.54 -11.87
CA ASN A 91 5.02 1.36 -11.96
C ASN A 91 4.61 -0.13 -11.83
N ASP A 92 5.28 -0.83 -10.92
CA ASP A 92 5.05 -2.26 -10.65
C ASP A 92 4.26 -2.42 -9.35
N PHE A 93 3.08 -3.03 -9.43
CA PHE A 93 2.17 -3.21 -8.29
C PHE A 93 2.85 -3.88 -7.11
N VAL A 94 3.60 -4.96 -7.35
CA VAL A 94 4.24 -5.76 -6.30
C VAL A 94 5.28 -4.93 -5.56
N SER A 95 6.19 -4.29 -6.30
CA SER A 95 7.19 -3.38 -5.71
C SER A 95 6.54 -2.23 -4.94
N MET A 96 5.42 -1.69 -5.40
CA MET A 96 4.71 -0.61 -4.72
C MET A 96 4.06 -1.08 -3.41
N ALA A 97 3.41 -2.26 -3.43
CA ALA A 97 2.81 -2.86 -2.25
C ALA A 97 3.86 -3.19 -1.17
N ASP A 98 4.99 -3.79 -1.56
CA ASP A 98 6.09 -4.11 -0.65
C ASP A 98 6.68 -2.84 -0.01
N ALA A 99 6.89 -1.79 -0.81
CA ALA A 99 7.40 -0.51 -0.31
C ALA A 99 6.41 0.19 0.62
N LYS A 100 5.09 0.11 0.33
CA LYS A 100 4.03 0.64 1.19
C LYS A 100 4.08 -0.02 2.57
N VAL A 101 4.08 -1.35 2.63
CA VAL A 101 4.13 -2.10 3.89
C VAL A 101 5.39 -1.77 4.68
N ALA A 102 6.54 -1.65 4.01
CA ALA A 102 7.80 -1.30 4.67
C ALA A 102 7.78 0.11 5.30
N LEU A 103 7.20 1.10 4.62
CA LEU A 103 7.04 2.46 5.16
C LEU A 103 6.05 2.51 6.32
N GLU A 104 4.88 1.87 6.19
CA GLU A 104 3.89 1.80 7.28
C GLU A 104 4.46 1.14 8.53
N LYS A 105 5.26 0.08 8.35
CA LYS A 105 5.91 -0.62 9.47
C LYS A 105 6.86 0.29 10.24
N ILE A 106 7.79 0.97 9.56
CA ILE A 106 8.77 1.82 10.25
C ILE A 106 8.11 3.05 10.88
N TYR A 107 7.07 3.61 10.25
CA TYR A 107 6.29 4.72 10.81
C TYR A 107 5.59 4.29 12.10
N LYS A 108 4.95 3.11 12.09
CA LYS A 108 4.33 2.55 13.30
C LYS A 108 5.34 2.30 14.42
N GLU A 109 6.51 1.76 14.11
CA GLU A 109 7.58 1.57 15.10
C GLU A 109 8.02 2.89 15.74
N ILE A 110 8.11 3.97 14.96
CA ILE A 110 8.44 5.31 15.47
C ILE A 110 7.30 5.86 16.33
N ASP A 111 6.06 5.76 15.88
CA ASP A 111 4.88 6.21 16.65
C ASP A 111 4.78 5.46 17.99
N GLU A 112 5.08 4.17 18.01
CA GLU A 112 5.10 3.35 19.23
C GLU A 112 6.22 3.73 20.21
N ILE A 113 7.25 4.46 19.78
CA ILE A 113 8.35 4.92 20.63
C ILE A 113 8.10 6.34 21.12
N ILE A 114 7.63 7.21 20.22
CA ILE A 114 7.37 8.63 20.53
C ILE A 114 6.16 8.78 21.46
N ASN A 115 5.17 7.88 21.38
CA ASN A 115 3.98 7.91 22.24
C ASN A 115 4.12 7.09 23.55
N ARG A 116 5.34 6.75 23.97
CA ARG A 116 5.61 6.13 25.29
C ARG A 116 5.76 7.19 26.36
#